data_AF-A0A5J4QT31-F1
#
_entry.id   AF-A0A5J4QT31-F1
#
_cell.length_a   1.000
_cell.length_b   1.000
_cell.length_c   1.000
_cell.angle_alpha   90.00
_cell.angle_beta   90.00
_cell.angle_gamma   90.00
#
_symmetry.space_group_name_H-M   'P 1'
#
loop_
_entity.id
_entity.type
_entity.pdbx_description
1 polymer ?
#
loop_
_entity_poly.entity_id
_entity_poly.type
_entity_poly.pdbx_seq_one_letter_code
_entity_poly.pdbx_strand_id
1 'polypeptide(L)'
;MRTDIEKQFFKAYQSEGVVPDCIAMIRERYDLGIFQGDWKCWYQNILYQEIKEAVEAFDNSIIACLGSSLILDSPLIDEIRDNLSECRTMQEKERYIHSLIVPFKELSELLYPHLATKKRRDEELKVSKKAMDFWKQNSERQEAQGKLEAIERLISCKIEQQKGIESISNLYFEAMNDPKNDVGEVLGFFGGMKCNFAGKLDALCLVNKIDLIKLQRKCGVYLIQYRNMEVLGTYIGSTELAQKYINELPKEEPEMETIKGNPIEENKTVLQTSQVIQPVVPIQQSDSVKPQQYKPNTQKVTDVYNFCIDTKVIGNDITEIDFINYVANANFKEIYANAEKHEGKIKVLYIIYVLKGCVDNKDWYRKTAHSVGTESGKCSGANVPYECIIAKTKCNIFSKRNVRF
;
A
#
# COMPACT_ATOMS: atom_id res chain seq x y z
N MET A 1 -0.93 -19.86 27.60
CA MET A 1 -1.48 -19.54 26.28
C MET A 1 -1.99 -20.81 25.61
N ARG A 2 -3.29 -20.83 25.30
CA ARG A 2 -3.95 -21.88 24.52
C ARG A 2 -3.88 -21.49 23.06
N THR A 3 -3.42 -22.36 22.16
CA THR A 3 -3.18 -21.98 20.75
C THR A 3 -3.82 -22.96 19.78
N ASP A 4 -4.89 -23.65 20.18
CA ASP A 4 -5.45 -24.75 19.40
C ASP A 4 -6.18 -24.22 18.16
N ILE A 5 -6.97 -23.15 18.34
CA ILE A 5 -7.70 -22.48 17.25
C ILE A 5 -6.73 -21.67 16.39
N GLU A 6 -5.76 -21.00 17.02
CA GLU A 6 -4.67 -20.31 16.30
C GLU A 6 -3.92 -21.25 15.36
N LYS A 7 -3.46 -22.42 15.86
CA LYS A 7 -2.74 -23.40 15.05
C LYS A 7 -3.59 -23.91 13.90
N GLN A 8 -4.86 -24.21 14.15
CA GLN A 8 -5.79 -24.65 13.10
C GLN A 8 -5.93 -23.60 12.01
N PHE A 9 -6.14 -22.34 12.38
CA PHE A 9 -6.32 -21.24 11.43
C PHE A 9 -5.04 -20.94 10.64
N PHE A 10 -3.90 -20.80 11.32
CA PHE A 10 -2.65 -20.38 10.69
C PHE A 10 -2.00 -21.45 9.84
N LYS A 11 -2.33 -22.74 10.05
CA LYS A 11 -1.84 -23.84 9.21
C LYS A 11 -2.10 -23.59 7.71
N ALA A 12 -3.22 -22.97 7.36
CA ALA A 12 -3.55 -22.65 5.97
C ALA A 12 -2.57 -21.66 5.31
N TYR A 13 -1.92 -20.80 6.10
CA TYR A 13 -1.06 -19.72 5.61
C TYR A 13 0.43 -20.01 5.75
N GLN A 14 0.81 -20.93 6.65
CA GLN A 14 2.19 -21.37 6.87
C GLN A 14 2.74 -22.14 5.66
N SER A 15 4.07 -22.29 5.60
CA SER A 15 4.73 -23.15 4.61
C SER A 15 4.11 -24.56 4.62
N GLU A 16 3.88 -25.13 3.44
CA GLU A 16 3.13 -26.39 3.24
C GLU A 16 1.62 -26.28 3.57
N GLY A 17 1.11 -25.05 3.69
CA GLY A 17 -0.31 -24.76 3.76
C GLY A 17 -0.92 -24.53 2.38
N VAL A 18 -2.25 -24.63 2.34
CA VAL A 18 -3.06 -24.46 1.13
C VAL A 18 -2.83 -23.12 0.41
N VAL A 19 -2.55 -22.04 1.14
CA VAL A 19 -2.32 -20.72 0.52
C VAL A 19 -1.00 -20.69 -0.26
N PRO A 20 0.17 -21.03 0.32
CA PRO A 20 1.41 -21.23 -0.45
C PRO A 20 1.24 -22.15 -1.66
N ASP A 21 0.51 -23.25 -1.53
CA ASP A 21 0.27 -24.20 -2.62
C ASP A 21 -0.51 -23.56 -3.77
N CYS A 22 -1.57 -22.81 -3.47
CA CYS A 22 -2.30 -22.04 -4.48
C CYS A 22 -1.42 -20.96 -5.13
N ILE A 23 -0.55 -20.28 -4.37
CA ILE A 23 0.40 -19.30 -4.92
C ILE A 23 1.38 -19.98 -5.88
N ALA A 24 1.88 -21.16 -5.53
CA ALA A 24 2.75 -21.96 -6.39
C ALA A 24 2.03 -22.38 -7.67
N MET A 25 0.76 -22.81 -7.59
CA MET A 25 -0.07 -23.12 -8.76
C MET A 25 -0.26 -21.94 -9.69
N ILE A 26 -0.51 -20.73 -9.17
CA ILE A 26 -0.61 -19.52 -10.01
C ILE A 26 0.72 -19.24 -10.70
N ARG A 27 1.84 -19.33 -9.97
CA ARG A 27 3.18 -19.09 -10.55
C ARG A 27 3.46 -20.05 -11.71
N GLU A 28 3.05 -21.31 -11.59
CA GLU A 28 3.19 -22.33 -12.63
C GLU A 28 2.21 -22.12 -13.80
N ARG A 29 0.92 -21.92 -13.52
CA ARG A 29 -0.14 -21.82 -14.53
C ARG A 29 0.08 -20.65 -15.49
N TYR A 30 0.70 -19.58 -15.01
CA TYR A 30 1.00 -18.39 -15.81
C TYR A 30 2.47 -18.33 -16.28
N ASP A 31 3.17 -19.47 -16.26
CA ASP A 31 4.56 -19.71 -16.71
C ASP A 31 5.47 -18.48 -16.58
N LEU A 32 5.77 -18.15 -15.32
CA LEU A 32 6.68 -17.06 -14.99
C LEU A 32 8.14 -17.54 -14.91
N GLY A 33 8.43 -18.74 -15.43
CA GLY A 33 9.79 -19.28 -15.54
C GLY A 33 10.51 -19.56 -14.21
N ILE A 34 9.79 -19.62 -13.08
CA ILE A 34 10.38 -19.86 -11.75
C ILE A 34 10.63 -21.36 -11.50
N PHE A 35 9.81 -22.24 -12.10
CA PHE A 35 9.99 -23.69 -12.01
C PHE A 35 10.17 -24.26 -13.42
N GLN A 36 11.23 -25.04 -13.63
CA GLN A 36 11.50 -25.77 -14.87
C GLN A 36 11.45 -27.27 -14.56
N GLY A 37 10.50 -28.02 -15.14
CA GLY A 37 10.47 -29.50 -15.10
C GLY A 37 9.10 -30.14 -15.39
N ASP A 38 9.03 -31.47 -15.37
CA ASP A 38 7.83 -32.31 -15.60
C ASP A 38 6.79 -32.29 -14.44
N TRP A 39 6.57 -31.14 -13.82
CA TRP A 39 5.72 -30.99 -12.62
C TRP A 39 4.22 -30.86 -12.95
N LYS A 40 3.88 -30.74 -14.23
CA LYS A 40 2.52 -30.51 -14.72
C LYS A 40 1.52 -31.57 -14.25
N CYS A 41 1.93 -32.84 -14.15
CA CYS A 41 1.07 -33.92 -13.66
C CYS A 41 0.79 -33.83 -12.15
N TRP A 42 1.81 -33.49 -11.35
CA TRP A 42 1.69 -33.31 -9.90
C TRP A 42 0.77 -32.13 -9.57
N TYR A 43 0.96 -30.99 -10.25
CA TYR A 43 0.13 -29.80 -10.07
C TYR A 43 -1.32 -29.98 -10.51
N GLN A 44 -1.55 -30.66 -11.64
CA GLN A 44 -2.90 -30.80 -12.19
C GLN A 44 -3.77 -31.82 -11.43
N ASN A 45 -3.17 -32.83 -10.79
CA ASN A 45 -3.94 -33.94 -10.21
C ASN A 45 -3.75 -34.13 -8.71
N ILE A 46 -2.54 -33.93 -8.18
CA ILE A 46 -2.23 -34.20 -6.76
C ILE A 46 -2.46 -32.94 -5.95
N LEU A 47 -1.76 -31.85 -6.28
CA LEU A 47 -1.86 -30.60 -5.51
C LEU A 47 -3.26 -30.00 -5.56
N TYR A 48 -3.93 -30.10 -6.71
CA TYR A 48 -5.31 -29.64 -6.84
C TYR A 48 -6.27 -30.37 -5.88
N GLN A 49 -6.10 -31.69 -5.74
CA GLN A 49 -6.92 -32.50 -4.83
C GLN A 49 -6.59 -32.18 -3.37
N GLU A 50 -5.32 -32.01 -3.03
CA GLU A 50 -4.87 -31.60 -1.69
C GLU A 50 -5.44 -30.21 -1.30
N ILE A 51 -5.45 -29.25 -2.22
CA ILE A 51 -6.05 -27.93 -2.02
C ILE A 51 -7.55 -28.06 -1.73
N LYS A 52 -8.26 -28.87 -2.51
CA LYS A 52 -9.70 -29.07 -2.34
C LYS A 52 -10.02 -29.68 -0.97
N GLU A 53 -9.30 -30.72 -0.58
CA GLU A 53 -9.45 -31.37 0.73
C GLU A 53 -9.13 -30.40 1.88
N ALA A 54 -8.08 -29.58 1.71
CA ALA A 54 -7.72 -28.57 2.70
C ALA A 54 -8.79 -27.48 2.86
N VAL A 55 -9.44 -27.06 1.76
CA VAL A 55 -10.56 -26.11 1.79
C VAL A 55 -11.78 -26.71 2.46
N GLU A 56 -12.15 -27.94 2.11
CA GLU A 56 -13.29 -28.64 2.71
C GLU A 56 -13.10 -28.89 4.22
N ALA A 57 -11.87 -29.15 4.65
CA ALA A 57 -11.52 -29.33 6.06
C ALA A 57 -11.35 -28.01 6.83
N PHE A 58 -11.31 -26.86 6.15
CA PHE A 58 -11.06 -25.57 6.80
C PHE A 58 -12.32 -25.07 7.52
N ASP A 59 -12.28 -25.06 8.84
CA ASP A 59 -13.34 -24.48 9.66
C ASP A 59 -13.28 -22.96 9.61
N ASN A 60 -14.05 -22.36 8.70
CA ASN A 60 -14.13 -20.92 8.58
C ASN A 60 -14.97 -20.26 9.70
N SER A 61 -15.75 -21.03 10.47
CA SER A 61 -16.62 -20.47 11.52
C SER A 61 -15.82 -19.85 12.67
N ILE A 62 -14.56 -20.28 12.86
CA ILE A 62 -13.66 -19.73 13.87
C ILE A 62 -13.34 -18.25 13.66
N ILE A 63 -13.48 -17.74 12.43
CA ILE A 63 -13.16 -16.36 12.06
C ILE A 63 -14.27 -15.64 11.29
N ALA A 64 -15.15 -16.37 10.60
CA ALA A 64 -16.15 -15.82 9.70
C ALA A 64 -17.17 -14.95 10.42
N CYS A 65 -17.71 -13.98 9.68
CA CYS A 65 -18.91 -13.25 10.02
C CYS A 65 -20.04 -13.86 9.20
N LEU A 66 -20.81 -14.80 9.77
CA LEU A 66 -21.93 -15.41 9.05
C LEU A 66 -23.17 -14.52 9.18
N GLY A 67 -23.52 -13.84 8.09
CA GLY A 67 -24.80 -13.16 7.91
C GLY A 67 -24.82 -11.66 8.23
N SER A 68 -26.00 -11.05 8.08
CA SER A 68 -26.31 -9.63 8.37
C SER A 68 -26.33 -9.31 9.88
N SER A 69 -25.99 -10.28 10.72
CA SER A 69 -25.78 -10.11 12.15
C SER A 69 -24.28 -10.00 12.40
N LEU A 70 -23.84 -8.79 12.75
CA LEU A 70 -22.48 -8.45 13.13
C LEU A 70 -22.11 -9.16 14.44
N ILE A 71 -21.93 -10.47 14.41
CA ILE A 71 -21.46 -11.22 15.56
C ILE A 71 -20.00 -10.85 15.76
N LEU A 72 -19.76 -10.05 16.80
CA LEU A 72 -18.46 -9.64 17.32
C LEU A 72 -17.63 -10.85 17.82
N ASP A 73 -18.29 -11.97 18.09
CA ASP A 73 -17.68 -13.17 18.63
C ASP A 73 -16.96 -13.96 17.53
N SER A 74 -15.70 -14.26 17.77
CA SER A 74 -14.88 -15.11 16.92
C SER A 74 -14.03 -15.95 17.87
N PRO A 75 -14.21 -17.29 17.89
CA PRO A 75 -13.45 -18.16 18.76
C PRO A 75 -11.94 -17.93 18.67
N LEU A 76 -11.44 -17.65 17.47
CA LEU A 76 -10.03 -17.29 17.26
C LEU A 76 -9.64 -15.97 17.94
N ILE A 77 -10.46 -14.93 17.80
CA ILE A 77 -10.15 -13.60 18.36
C ILE A 77 -10.32 -13.60 19.89
N ASP A 78 -11.24 -14.42 20.43
CA ASP A 78 -11.38 -14.61 21.86
C ASP A 78 -10.16 -15.36 22.43
N GLU A 79 -9.68 -16.43 21.78
CA GLU A 79 -8.42 -17.09 22.14
C GLU A 79 -7.24 -16.12 22.14
N ILE A 80 -7.12 -15.28 21.10
CA ILE A 80 -6.06 -14.27 21.03
C ILE A 80 -6.19 -13.21 22.12
N ARG A 81 -7.42 -12.79 22.45
CA ARG A 81 -7.69 -11.83 23.53
C ARG A 81 -7.26 -12.40 24.89
N ASP A 82 -7.59 -13.66 25.16
CA ASP A 82 -7.23 -14.34 26.39
C ASP A 82 -5.70 -14.47 26.50
N ASN A 83 -5.03 -14.89 25.43
CA ASN A 83 -3.57 -14.98 25.38
C ASN A 83 -2.88 -13.61 25.52
N LEU A 84 -3.44 -12.54 24.94
CA LEU A 84 -2.95 -11.18 25.16
C LEU A 84 -3.09 -10.72 26.61
N SER A 85 -4.11 -11.18 27.33
CA SER A 85 -4.32 -10.86 28.74
C SER A 85 -3.30 -11.54 29.66
N GLU A 86 -2.76 -12.69 29.25
CA GLU A 86 -1.68 -13.40 29.96
C GLU A 86 -0.32 -12.69 29.82
N CYS A 87 -0.14 -11.84 28.81
CA CYS A 87 1.10 -11.08 28.59
C CYS A 87 1.25 -9.97 29.64
N ARG A 88 2.37 -9.96 30.37
CA ARG A 88 2.62 -9.04 31.50
C ARG A 88 3.21 -7.71 31.04
N THR A 89 3.89 -7.70 29.91
CA THR A 89 4.59 -6.52 29.38
C THR A 89 4.16 -6.19 27.95
N MET A 90 4.33 -4.93 27.54
CA MET A 90 4.07 -4.53 26.15
C MET A 90 4.98 -5.27 25.16
N GLN A 91 6.21 -5.59 25.55
CA GLN A 91 7.14 -6.34 24.71
C GLN A 91 6.67 -7.78 24.49
N GLU A 92 6.10 -8.43 25.52
CA GLU A 92 5.48 -9.75 25.37
C GLU A 92 4.28 -9.70 24.43
N LYS A 93 3.41 -8.68 24.60
CA LYS A 93 2.28 -8.45 23.68
C LYS A 93 2.75 -8.25 22.25
N GLU A 94 3.75 -7.39 22.00
CA GLU A 94 4.31 -7.16 20.67
C GLU A 94 4.90 -8.45 20.07
N ARG A 95 5.64 -9.24 20.85
CA ARG A 95 6.18 -10.53 20.41
C ARG A 95 5.08 -11.54 20.05
N TYR A 96 4.02 -11.58 20.84
CA TYR A 96 2.90 -12.47 20.59
C TYR A 96 2.13 -12.06 19.32
N ILE A 97 1.76 -10.78 19.17
CA ILE A 97 1.13 -10.28 17.93
C ILE A 97 2.02 -10.54 16.71
N HIS A 98 3.33 -10.35 16.85
CA HIS A 98 4.27 -10.69 15.78
C HIS A 98 4.14 -12.15 15.33
N SER A 99 4.02 -13.08 16.27
CA SER A 99 3.85 -14.51 15.96
C SER A 99 2.56 -14.81 15.18
N LEU A 100 1.52 -13.99 15.35
CA LEU A 100 0.25 -14.09 14.61
C LEU A 100 0.33 -13.52 13.19
N ILE A 101 1.28 -12.62 12.94
CA ILE A 101 1.48 -11.96 11.63
C ILE A 101 2.36 -12.82 10.72
N VAL A 102 3.43 -13.43 11.27
CA VAL A 102 4.44 -14.19 10.51
C VAL A 102 3.87 -15.25 9.55
N PRO A 103 2.83 -16.03 9.92
CA PRO A 103 2.23 -17.01 9.01
C PRO A 103 1.82 -16.43 7.65
N PHE A 104 1.51 -15.13 7.56
CA PHE A 104 1.04 -14.51 6.33
C PHE A 104 2.15 -13.99 5.43
N LYS A 105 3.42 -14.33 5.68
CA LYS A 105 4.56 -13.77 4.95
C LYS A 105 4.42 -13.90 3.43
N GLU A 106 4.20 -15.11 2.92
CA GLU A 106 4.14 -15.33 1.46
C GLU A 106 2.96 -14.60 0.83
N LEU A 107 1.79 -14.65 1.47
CA LEU A 107 0.61 -13.93 1.02
C LEU A 107 0.82 -12.40 1.09
N SER A 108 1.53 -11.89 2.11
CA SER A 108 1.87 -10.48 2.23
C SER A 108 2.82 -10.03 1.12
N GLU A 109 3.84 -10.82 0.80
CA GLU A 109 4.79 -10.50 -0.27
C GLU A 109 4.10 -10.50 -1.63
N LEU A 110 3.08 -11.35 -1.81
CA LEU A 110 2.24 -11.39 -2.99
C LEU A 110 1.27 -10.20 -3.08
N LEU A 111 0.57 -9.85 -1.99
CA LEU A 111 -0.44 -8.79 -2.01
C LEU A 111 0.17 -7.38 -1.98
N TYR A 112 1.34 -7.23 -1.37
CA TYR A 112 1.96 -5.94 -1.09
C TYR A 112 3.45 -5.91 -1.50
N PRO A 113 3.78 -6.23 -2.77
CA PRO A 113 5.17 -6.35 -3.21
C PRO A 113 5.92 -5.02 -3.15
N HIS A 114 5.21 -3.88 -3.15
CA HIS A 114 5.76 -2.53 -3.05
C HIS A 114 6.14 -2.10 -1.62
N LEU A 115 5.80 -2.89 -0.60
CA LEU A 115 6.09 -2.58 0.80
C LEU A 115 7.40 -3.24 1.26
N ALA A 116 7.35 -4.36 1.97
CA ALA A 116 8.53 -5.01 2.56
C ALA A 116 9.56 -5.39 1.51
N THR A 117 9.12 -6.08 0.44
CA THR A 117 9.98 -6.63 -0.60
C THR A 117 10.72 -5.53 -1.34
N LYS A 118 9.98 -4.52 -1.83
CA LYS A 118 10.56 -3.35 -2.51
C LYS A 118 11.54 -2.58 -1.62
N LYS A 119 11.20 -2.36 -0.34
CA LYS A 119 12.06 -1.67 0.64
C LYS A 119 13.36 -2.43 0.88
N ARG A 120 13.30 -3.73 1.17
CA ARG A 120 14.49 -4.58 1.36
C ARG A 120 15.39 -4.53 0.12
N ARG A 121 14.79 -4.63 -1.06
CA ARG A 121 15.52 -4.53 -2.32
C ARG A 121 16.12 -3.14 -2.54
N ASP A 122 15.44 -2.03 -2.20
CA ASP A 122 16.03 -0.68 -2.29
C ASP A 122 17.26 -0.54 -1.40
N GLU A 123 17.20 -1.07 -0.17
CA GLU A 123 18.32 -1.05 0.76
C GLU A 123 19.51 -1.87 0.22
N GLU A 124 19.25 -3.07 -0.30
CA GLU A 124 20.27 -3.92 -0.92
C GLU A 124 20.86 -3.29 -2.20
N LEU A 125 20.03 -2.63 -3.02
CA LEU A 125 20.49 -1.90 -4.20
C LEU A 125 21.34 -0.69 -3.80
N LYS A 126 21.03 -0.01 -2.69
CA LYS A 126 21.84 1.08 -2.16
C LYS A 126 23.23 0.58 -1.74
N VAL A 127 23.31 -0.59 -1.08
CA VAL A 127 24.60 -1.23 -0.76
C VAL A 127 25.36 -1.61 -2.03
N SER A 128 24.68 -2.21 -3.00
CA SER A 128 25.27 -2.64 -4.28
C SER A 128 25.80 -1.46 -5.09
N LYS A 129 25.07 -0.34 -5.12
CA LYS A 129 25.50 0.92 -5.77
C LYS A 129 26.73 1.51 -5.10
N LYS A 130 26.78 1.54 -3.76
CA LYS A 130 28.00 1.98 -3.04
C LYS A 130 29.20 1.10 -3.36
N ALA A 131 29.02 -0.21 -3.44
CA ALA A 131 30.08 -1.13 -3.84
C ALA A 131 30.52 -0.89 -5.29
N MET A 132 29.57 -0.64 -6.20
CA MET A 132 29.85 -0.30 -7.59
C MET A 132 30.69 0.99 -7.69
N ASP A 133 30.32 2.04 -6.95
CA ASP A 133 31.05 3.31 -6.94
C ASP A 133 32.48 3.13 -6.41
N PHE A 134 32.67 2.33 -5.37
CA PHE A 134 33.99 1.96 -4.85
C PHE A 134 34.85 1.30 -5.94
N TRP A 135 34.33 0.29 -6.65
CA TRP A 135 35.10 -0.41 -7.69
C TRP A 135 35.35 0.45 -8.93
N LYS A 136 34.45 1.38 -9.26
CA LYS A 136 34.69 2.38 -10.33
C LYS A 136 35.85 3.32 -9.97
N GLN A 137 35.94 3.73 -8.71
CA GLN A 137 37.04 4.58 -8.22
C GLN A 137 38.38 3.83 -8.08
N ASN A 138 38.35 2.50 -8.02
CA ASN A 138 39.54 1.64 -7.91
C ASN A 138 39.72 0.80 -9.19
N SER A 139 39.44 1.39 -10.36
CA SER A 139 39.44 0.70 -11.65
C SER A 139 40.81 0.18 -12.09
N GLU A 140 41.89 0.70 -11.50
CA GLU A 140 43.27 0.26 -11.71
C GLU A 140 43.58 -1.12 -11.12
N ARG A 141 42.73 -1.64 -10.23
CA ARG A 141 42.90 -2.97 -9.64
C ARG A 141 42.54 -4.05 -10.66
N GLN A 142 43.37 -5.09 -10.75
CA GLN A 142 43.16 -6.21 -11.68
C GLN A 142 41.79 -6.90 -11.50
N GLU A 143 41.23 -6.90 -10.30
CA GLU A 143 39.93 -7.51 -9.99
C GLU A 143 38.72 -6.58 -10.24
N ALA A 144 38.93 -5.29 -10.49
CA ALA A 144 37.86 -4.29 -10.51
C ALA A 144 36.79 -4.61 -11.57
N GLN A 145 37.22 -5.01 -12.78
CA GLN A 145 36.32 -5.36 -13.87
C GLN A 145 35.39 -6.53 -13.49
N GLY A 146 35.95 -7.63 -12.97
CA GLY A 146 35.15 -8.79 -12.57
C GLY A 146 34.18 -8.49 -11.42
N LYS A 147 34.55 -7.59 -10.50
CA LYS A 147 33.67 -7.13 -9.42
C LYS A 147 32.54 -6.25 -9.94
N LEU A 148 32.81 -5.34 -10.87
CA LEU A 148 31.80 -4.51 -11.51
C LEU A 148 30.77 -5.35 -12.26
N GLU A 149 31.22 -6.30 -13.09
CA GLU A 149 30.33 -7.21 -13.82
C GLU A 149 29.48 -8.08 -12.89
N ALA A 150 30.03 -8.52 -11.75
CA ALA A 150 29.27 -9.27 -10.75
C ALA A 150 28.20 -8.40 -10.08
N ILE A 151 28.52 -7.15 -9.74
CA ILE A 151 27.58 -6.21 -9.13
C ILE A 151 26.47 -5.82 -10.12
N GLU A 152 26.80 -5.57 -11.38
CA GLU A 152 25.84 -5.26 -12.45
C GLU A 152 24.86 -6.41 -12.69
N ARG A 153 25.37 -7.65 -12.72
CA ARG A 153 24.52 -8.86 -12.79
C ARG A 153 23.61 -8.98 -11.58
N LEU A 154 24.11 -8.73 -10.38
CA LEU A 154 23.32 -8.78 -9.15
C LEU A 154 22.21 -7.72 -9.15
N ILE A 155 22.52 -6.48 -9.54
CA ILE A 155 21.54 -5.39 -9.65
C ILE A 155 20.47 -5.76 -10.67
N SER A 156 20.88 -6.20 -11.86
CA SER A 156 19.95 -6.61 -12.93
C SER A 156 19.03 -7.75 -12.48
N CYS A 157 19.60 -8.79 -11.87
CA CYS A 157 18.84 -9.93 -11.33
C CYS A 157 17.80 -9.49 -10.30
N LYS A 158 18.15 -8.59 -9.37
CA LYS A 158 17.21 -8.07 -8.37
C LYS A 158 16.09 -7.22 -8.95
N ILE A 159 16.37 -6.44 -9.99
CA ILE A 159 15.36 -5.66 -10.70
C ILE A 159 14.36 -6.60 -11.39
N GLU A 160 14.86 -7.63 -12.09
CA GLU A 160 13.99 -8.60 -12.76
C GLU A 160 13.17 -9.45 -11.77
N GLN A 161 13.76 -9.84 -10.62
CA GLN A 161 13.01 -10.51 -9.55
C GLN A 161 11.84 -9.65 -9.05
N GLN A 162 12.06 -8.35 -8.83
CA GLN A 162 10.99 -7.45 -8.37
C GLN A 162 9.87 -7.33 -9.41
N LYS A 163 10.23 -7.14 -10.69
CA LYS A 163 9.24 -7.11 -11.78
C LYS A 163 8.44 -8.41 -11.84
N GLY A 164 9.11 -9.55 -11.69
CA GLY A 164 8.46 -10.85 -11.63
C GLY A 164 7.43 -10.93 -10.49
N ILE A 165 7.79 -10.48 -9.28
CA ILE A 165 6.88 -10.45 -8.13
C ILE A 165 5.69 -9.52 -8.38
N GLU A 166 5.91 -8.33 -8.94
CA GLU A 166 4.85 -7.38 -9.28
C GLU A 166 3.90 -7.96 -10.36
N SER A 167 4.44 -8.65 -11.36
CA SER A 167 3.65 -9.37 -12.36
C SER A 167 2.81 -10.50 -11.73
N ILE A 168 3.37 -11.30 -10.81
CA ILE A 168 2.61 -12.33 -10.08
C ILE A 168 1.48 -11.67 -9.27
N SER A 169 1.77 -10.56 -8.59
CA SER A 169 0.76 -9.82 -7.81
C SER A 169 -0.40 -9.38 -8.69
N ASN A 170 -0.15 -8.87 -9.89
CA ASN A 170 -1.21 -8.45 -10.82
C ASN A 170 -2.02 -9.65 -11.31
N LEU A 171 -1.34 -10.73 -11.72
CA LEU A 171 -1.97 -11.96 -12.16
C LEU A 171 -2.80 -12.62 -11.05
N TYR A 172 -2.37 -12.52 -9.80
CA TYR A 172 -3.15 -12.96 -8.64
C TYR A 172 -4.50 -12.23 -8.57
N PHE A 173 -4.50 -10.90 -8.74
CA PHE A 173 -5.74 -10.14 -8.76
C PHE A 173 -6.61 -10.48 -9.97
N GLU A 174 -6.03 -10.78 -11.13
CA GLU A 174 -6.79 -11.25 -12.29
C GLU A 174 -7.40 -12.64 -12.04
N ALA A 175 -6.60 -13.58 -11.53
CA ALA A 175 -7.01 -14.94 -11.21
C ALA A 175 -8.16 -15.01 -10.19
N MET A 176 -8.11 -14.21 -9.12
CA MET A 176 -9.21 -14.13 -8.15
C MET A 176 -10.53 -13.61 -8.75
N ASN A 177 -10.46 -12.86 -9.86
CA ASN A 177 -11.64 -12.30 -10.52
C ASN A 177 -12.09 -13.13 -11.73
N ASP A 178 -11.39 -14.21 -12.07
CA ASP A 178 -11.77 -15.11 -13.16
C ASP A 178 -12.73 -16.20 -12.64
N PRO A 179 -14.01 -16.20 -13.06
CA PRO A 179 -15.00 -17.18 -12.60
C PRO A 179 -14.71 -18.61 -13.06
N LYS A 180 -13.73 -18.83 -13.94
CA LYS A 180 -13.30 -20.16 -14.39
C LYS A 180 -12.06 -20.67 -13.66
N ASN A 181 -11.51 -19.88 -12.74
CA ASN A 181 -10.27 -20.19 -12.05
C ASN A 181 -10.54 -20.71 -10.63
N ASP A 182 -10.62 -22.02 -10.52
CA ASP A 182 -10.74 -22.77 -9.27
C ASP A 182 -9.70 -22.38 -8.19
N VAL A 183 -8.43 -22.24 -8.56
CA VAL A 183 -7.36 -21.80 -7.65
C VAL A 183 -7.55 -20.33 -7.23
N GLY A 184 -8.04 -19.49 -8.16
CA GLY A 184 -8.38 -18.10 -7.89
C GLY A 184 -9.52 -17.96 -6.87
N GLU A 185 -10.54 -18.81 -6.96
CA GLU A 185 -11.65 -18.87 -6.00
C GLU A 185 -11.16 -19.24 -4.60
N VAL A 186 -10.31 -20.27 -4.48
CA VAL A 186 -9.71 -20.69 -3.19
C VAL A 186 -8.87 -19.57 -2.57
N LEU A 187 -8.04 -18.89 -3.37
CA LEU A 187 -7.26 -17.75 -2.88
C LEU A 187 -8.14 -16.57 -2.51
N GLY A 188 -9.22 -16.32 -3.25
CA GLY A 188 -10.23 -15.32 -2.89
C GLY A 188 -10.87 -15.61 -1.53
N PHE A 189 -11.20 -16.88 -1.28
CA PHE A 189 -11.73 -17.36 0.00
C PHE A 189 -10.75 -17.10 1.15
N PHE A 190 -9.50 -17.57 1.05
CA PHE A 190 -8.49 -17.35 2.08
C PHE A 190 -8.07 -15.87 2.22
N GLY A 191 -8.11 -15.11 1.14
CA GLY A 191 -7.94 -13.65 1.14
C GLY A 191 -9.03 -12.96 1.95
N GLY A 192 -10.28 -13.38 1.78
CA GLY A 192 -11.41 -12.92 2.59
C GLY A 192 -11.24 -13.25 4.07
N MET A 193 -10.85 -14.48 4.40
CA MET A 193 -10.58 -14.91 5.78
C MET A 193 -9.47 -14.08 6.43
N LYS A 194 -8.38 -13.83 5.68
CA LYS A 194 -7.29 -12.96 6.11
C LYS A 194 -7.75 -11.53 6.36
N CYS A 195 -8.59 -10.96 5.50
CA CYS A 195 -9.14 -9.61 5.69
C CYS A 195 -9.99 -9.51 6.97
N ASN A 196 -10.83 -10.52 7.22
CA ASN A 196 -11.62 -10.60 8.45
C ASN A 196 -10.72 -10.69 9.69
N PHE A 197 -9.74 -11.59 9.66
CA PHE A 197 -8.75 -11.72 10.72
C PHE A 197 -8.01 -10.41 10.99
N ALA A 198 -7.49 -9.76 9.94
CA ALA A 198 -6.70 -8.55 10.07
C ALA A 198 -7.49 -7.37 10.65
N GLY A 199 -8.77 -7.21 10.25
CA GLY A 199 -9.65 -6.18 10.79
C GLY A 199 -9.96 -6.40 12.27
N LYS A 200 -10.26 -7.63 12.67
CA LYS A 200 -10.51 -7.99 14.08
C LYS A 200 -9.23 -7.85 14.92
N LEU A 201 -8.08 -8.25 14.38
CA LEU A 201 -6.79 -8.12 15.05
C LEU A 201 -6.39 -6.66 15.25
N ASP A 202 -6.57 -5.77 14.25
CA ASP A 202 -6.28 -4.34 14.40
C ASP A 202 -7.15 -3.69 15.48
N ALA A 203 -8.45 -4.02 15.50
CA ALA A 203 -9.35 -3.57 16.55
C ALA A 203 -8.90 -4.03 17.95
N LEU A 204 -8.54 -5.31 18.09
CA LEU A 204 -8.05 -5.87 19.36
C LEU A 204 -6.71 -5.23 19.78
N CYS A 205 -5.81 -4.98 18.84
CA CYS A 205 -4.55 -4.28 19.07
C CYS A 205 -4.78 -2.86 19.58
N LEU A 206 -5.70 -2.11 18.97
CA LEU A 206 -6.03 -0.74 19.39
C LEU A 206 -6.56 -0.68 20.83
N VAL A 207 -7.47 -1.58 21.20
CA VAL A 207 -7.98 -1.68 22.59
C VAL A 207 -6.86 -1.99 23.58
N ASN A 208 -5.81 -2.69 23.13
CA ASN A 208 -4.62 -3.01 23.92
C ASN A 208 -3.48 -1.99 23.80
N LYS A 209 -3.69 -0.84 23.16
CA LYS A 209 -2.67 0.20 22.90
C LYS A 209 -1.47 -0.29 22.08
N ILE A 210 -1.69 -1.26 21.21
CA ILE A 210 -0.68 -1.82 20.29
C ILE A 210 -0.90 -1.20 18.91
N ASP A 211 0.15 -0.63 18.33
CA ASP A 211 0.10 -0.13 16.94
C ASP A 211 0.45 -1.25 15.95
N LEU A 212 -0.58 -1.92 15.43
CA LEU A 212 -0.42 -2.99 14.45
C LEU A 212 0.28 -2.51 13.16
N ILE A 213 0.03 -1.29 12.69
CA ILE A 213 0.67 -0.73 11.50
C ILE A 213 2.18 -0.60 11.72
N LYS A 214 2.58 -0.08 12.88
CA LYS A 214 3.99 0.03 13.28
C LYS A 214 4.64 -1.34 13.41
N LEU A 215 3.97 -2.30 14.04
CA LEU A 215 4.51 -3.64 14.25
C LEU A 215 4.75 -4.36 12.91
N GLN A 216 3.75 -4.36 12.01
CA GLN A 216 3.89 -4.94 10.66
C GLN A 216 5.04 -4.31 9.87
N ARG A 217 5.24 -2.99 9.99
CA ARG A 217 6.37 -2.28 9.36
C ARG A 217 7.73 -2.76 9.90
N LYS A 218 7.85 -2.98 11.22
CA LYS A 218 9.07 -3.53 11.83
C LYS A 218 9.35 -4.96 11.36
N CYS A 219 8.30 -5.76 11.22
CA CYS A 219 8.41 -7.18 10.90
C CYS A 219 8.54 -7.44 9.39
N GLY A 220 8.16 -6.49 8.55
CA GLY A 220 8.17 -6.64 7.09
C GLY A 220 7.11 -7.62 6.58
N VAL A 221 6.04 -7.85 7.34
CA VAL A 221 4.90 -8.68 6.96
C VAL A 221 3.63 -7.90 7.24
N TYR A 222 2.78 -7.78 6.22
CA TYR A 222 1.64 -6.88 6.20
C TYR A 222 0.34 -7.67 6.04
N LEU A 223 -0.55 -7.51 7.00
CA LEU A 223 -1.95 -7.91 6.95
C LEU A 223 -2.83 -6.78 6.41
N ILE A 224 -2.50 -5.52 6.72
CA ILE A 224 -3.20 -4.33 6.23
C ILE A 224 -2.20 -3.23 5.85
N GLN A 225 -2.55 -2.44 4.83
CA GLN A 225 -1.77 -1.27 4.43
C GLN A 225 -2.21 -0.01 5.19
N TYR A 226 -3.50 0.08 5.51
CA TYR A 226 -4.12 1.21 6.18
C TYR A 226 -5.27 0.72 7.05
N ARG A 227 -5.65 1.55 8.02
CA ARG A 227 -6.80 1.29 8.89
C ARG A 227 -8.09 1.60 8.15
N ASN A 228 -9.00 0.62 8.10
CA ASN A 228 -10.35 0.85 7.61
C ASN A 228 -11.25 1.25 8.79
N MET A 229 -11.65 2.53 8.84
CA MET A 229 -12.45 3.06 9.95
C MET A 229 -13.85 2.46 10.06
N GLU A 230 -14.44 2.00 8.97
CA GLU A 230 -15.75 1.34 8.98
C GLU A 230 -15.66 -0.04 9.63
N VAL A 231 -14.63 -0.80 9.25
CA VAL A 231 -14.33 -2.11 9.85
C VAL A 231 -13.96 -1.96 11.32
N LEU A 232 -13.12 -0.97 11.66
CA LEU A 232 -12.77 -0.70 13.05
C LEU A 232 -13.98 -0.23 13.87
N GLY A 233 -14.80 0.66 13.32
CA GLY A 233 -16.00 1.14 14.00
C GLY A 233 -16.99 0.02 14.27
N THR A 234 -17.08 -0.95 13.35
CA THR A 234 -17.86 -2.17 13.54
C THR A 234 -17.38 -3.00 14.75
N TYR A 235 -16.07 -3.24 14.87
CA TYR A 235 -15.53 -4.09 15.94
C TYR A 235 -15.34 -3.39 17.28
N ILE A 236 -15.04 -2.10 17.25
CA ILE A 236 -14.80 -1.29 18.45
C ILE A 236 -16.11 -0.72 19.01
N GLY A 237 -17.15 -0.60 18.17
CA GLY A 237 -18.48 -0.11 18.52
C GLY A 237 -18.82 1.26 17.92
N SER A 238 -17.82 2.09 17.59
CA SER A 238 -18.02 3.29 16.76
C SER A 238 -16.75 3.80 16.12
N THR A 239 -16.90 4.60 15.05
CA THR A 239 -15.79 5.29 14.38
C THR A 239 -15.08 6.30 15.29
N GLU A 240 -15.81 6.96 16.18
CA GLU A 240 -15.27 7.95 17.13
C GLU A 240 -14.41 7.25 18.18
N LEU A 241 -14.87 6.11 18.70
CA LEU A 241 -14.12 5.33 19.67
C LEU A 241 -12.87 4.71 19.03
N ALA A 242 -12.99 4.20 17.80
CA ALA A 242 -11.84 3.74 17.02
C ALA A 242 -10.80 4.87 16.83
N GLN A 243 -11.26 6.07 16.45
CA GLN A 243 -10.38 7.23 16.27
C GLN A 243 -9.72 7.65 17.59
N LYS A 244 -10.46 7.58 18.70
CA LYS A 244 -9.91 7.82 20.04
C LYS A 244 -8.75 6.87 20.34
N TYR A 245 -8.92 5.56 20.16
CA TYR A 245 -7.83 4.61 20.39
C TYR A 245 -6.63 4.85 19.47
N ILE A 246 -6.85 5.20 18.21
CA ILE A 246 -5.77 5.57 17.27
C ILE A 246 -5.00 6.79 17.79
N ASN A 247 -5.69 7.81 18.30
CA ASN A 247 -5.06 9.02 18.81
C ASN A 247 -4.29 8.80 20.12
N GLU A 248 -4.64 7.77 20.89
CA GLU A 248 -3.99 7.37 22.14
C GLU A 248 -2.75 6.48 21.93
N LEU A 249 -2.49 6.05 20.69
CA LEU A 249 -1.29 5.27 20.38
C LEU A 249 -0.01 6.08 20.67
N PRO A 250 1.09 5.40 21.07
CA PRO A 250 2.37 6.06 21.27
C PRO A 250 2.80 6.79 20.00
N LYS A 251 3.00 8.10 20.09
CA LYS A 251 3.55 8.89 18.98
C LYS A 251 4.98 8.43 18.72
N GLU A 252 5.37 8.35 17.44
CA GLU A 252 6.75 8.05 17.08
C GLU A 252 7.66 9.12 17.69
N GLU A 253 8.62 8.69 18.52
CA GLU A 253 9.79 9.51 18.78
C GLU A 253 10.52 9.66 17.45
N PRO A 254 10.93 10.89 17.06
CA PRO A 254 11.69 11.08 15.84
C PRO A 254 12.93 10.19 15.92
N GLU A 255 13.15 9.36 14.88
CA GLU A 255 14.36 8.58 14.73
C GLU A 255 15.54 9.56 14.75
N MET A 256 16.17 9.74 15.92
CA MET A 256 17.46 10.39 15.96
C MET A 256 18.42 9.48 15.22
N GLU A 257 18.80 9.91 14.01
CA GLU A 257 20.01 9.42 13.36
C GLU A 257 21.16 9.60 14.35
N THR A 258 21.49 8.52 15.05
CA THR A 258 22.70 8.45 15.86
C THR A 258 23.86 8.36 14.87
N ILE A 259 24.31 9.53 14.42
CA ILE A 259 25.61 9.70 13.80
C ILE A 259 26.64 9.34 14.88
N LYS A 260 27.00 8.06 14.96
CA LYS A 260 28.23 7.63 15.64
C LYS A 260 29.41 8.10 14.80
N GLY A 261 29.75 9.38 14.92
CA GLY A 261 31.06 9.89 14.56
C GLY A 261 32.03 9.51 15.67
N ASN A 262 33.00 8.64 15.40
CA ASN A 262 34.17 8.52 16.26
C ASN A 262 34.97 9.84 16.17
N PRO A 263 35.57 10.30 17.28
CA PRO A 263 36.25 11.58 17.34
C PRO A 263 37.62 11.51 16.66
N ILE A 264 37.92 12.51 15.83
CA ILE A 264 39.30 12.88 15.53
C ILE A 264 39.54 14.22 16.21
N GLU A 265 40.54 14.21 17.09
CA GLU A 265 41.06 15.34 17.83
C GLU A 265 41.66 16.43 16.92
N GLU A 266 41.56 17.65 17.43
CA GLU A 266 42.43 18.81 17.24
C GLU A 266 42.56 19.46 15.84
N ASN A 267 42.02 20.68 15.72
CA ASN A 267 42.83 21.87 16.05
C ASN A 267 42.00 23.16 16.11
N LYS A 268 42.29 23.97 17.14
CA LYS A 268 41.80 25.34 17.33
C LYS A 268 42.40 26.26 16.27
N THR A 269 41.59 27.13 15.66
CA THR A 269 41.95 28.56 15.57
C THR A 269 40.69 29.42 15.43
N VAL A 270 40.62 30.42 16.29
CA VAL A 270 39.63 31.48 16.41
C VAL A 270 39.75 32.46 15.24
N LEU A 271 38.63 32.96 14.71
CA LEU A 271 38.49 34.36 14.33
C LEU A 271 37.01 34.75 14.23
N GLN A 272 36.60 35.57 15.21
CA GLN A 272 35.38 36.35 15.22
C GLN A 272 35.45 37.42 14.12
N THR A 273 34.33 37.68 13.46
CA THR A 273 33.87 39.05 13.19
C THR A 273 32.39 39.04 12.88
N SER A 274 31.61 39.68 13.75
CA SER A 274 30.26 40.15 13.48
C SER A 274 30.32 41.37 12.56
N GLN A 275 29.45 41.45 11.55
CA GLN A 275 29.01 42.74 11.01
C GLN A 275 27.49 42.76 10.82
N VAL A 276 26.92 43.71 11.54
CA VAL A 276 25.56 44.26 11.45
C VAL A 276 25.47 45.11 10.19
N ILE A 277 24.38 45.02 9.41
CA ILE A 277 23.76 46.14 8.70
C ILE A 277 22.23 45.90 8.63
N GLN A 278 21.52 46.99 8.86
CA GLN A 278 20.09 47.22 9.06
C GLN A 278 19.26 47.24 7.74
N PRO A 279 17.91 47.39 7.82
CA PRO A 279 16.97 46.95 6.79
C PRO A 279 16.70 48.02 5.72
N VAL A 280 16.36 47.58 4.51
CA VAL A 280 15.89 48.46 3.42
C VAL A 280 14.39 48.26 3.21
N VAL A 281 13.69 49.41 3.23
CA VAL A 281 12.25 49.65 3.05
C VAL A 281 11.78 49.27 1.64
N PRO A 282 10.51 48.82 1.44
CA PRO A 282 10.08 48.18 0.21
C PRO A 282 9.69 49.17 -0.90
N ILE A 283 10.03 48.81 -2.14
CA ILE A 283 9.56 49.47 -3.36
C ILE A 283 8.26 48.77 -3.78
N GLN A 284 7.16 49.54 -3.84
CA GLN A 284 5.92 49.13 -4.49
C GLN A 284 6.08 49.28 -6.01
N GLN A 285 5.78 48.24 -6.78
CA GLN A 285 5.30 48.37 -8.15
C GLN A 285 4.53 47.12 -8.62
N SER A 286 3.39 47.45 -9.24
CA SER A 286 2.56 46.75 -10.23
C SER A 286 1.88 45.42 -9.88
N ASP A 287 0.55 45.52 -9.88
CA ASP A 287 -0.42 44.43 -9.98
C ASP A 287 -0.12 43.52 -11.17
N SER A 288 0.58 42.42 -10.90
CA SER A 288 0.40 41.19 -11.64
C SER A 288 -0.43 40.26 -10.75
N VAL A 289 -1.61 39.87 -11.23
CA VAL A 289 -2.41 38.84 -10.58
C VAL A 289 -1.56 37.56 -10.59
N LYS A 290 -0.84 37.32 -9.50
CA LYS A 290 -0.13 36.06 -9.29
C LYS A 290 -1.16 34.96 -9.43
N PRO A 291 -0.92 33.93 -10.27
CA PRO A 291 -1.82 32.79 -10.32
C PRO A 291 -1.93 32.26 -8.90
N GLN A 292 -3.16 32.25 -8.39
CA GLN A 292 -3.46 31.84 -7.03
C GLN A 292 -3.19 30.33 -6.95
N GLN A 293 -1.96 29.98 -6.57
CA GLN A 293 -1.53 28.59 -6.50
C GLN A 293 -2.19 27.94 -5.28
N TYR A 294 -3.12 27.03 -5.54
CA TYR A 294 -3.79 26.25 -4.52
C TYR A 294 -2.79 25.27 -3.89
N LYS A 295 -3.01 24.94 -2.61
CA LYS A 295 -2.20 23.95 -1.87
C LYS A 295 -2.99 22.64 -1.76
N PRO A 296 -2.92 21.75 -2.76
CA PRO A 296 -3.56 20.44 -2.66
C PRO A 296 -2.91 19.57 -1.59
N ASN A 297 -3.67 18.61 -1.06
CA ASN A 297 -3.10 17.48 -0.35
C ASN A 297 -2.37 16.59 -1.36
N THR A 298 -1.05 16.68 -1.41
CA THR A 298 -0.21 16.04 -2.43
C THR A 298 -0.41 14.53 -2.46
N GLN A 299 -0.48 13.86 -1.30
CA GLN A 299 -0.70 12.43 -1.23
C GLN A 299 -2.03 12.00 -1.87
N LYS A 300 -3.12 12.71 -1.56
CA LYS A 300 -4.43 12.41 -2.16
C LYS A 300 -4.44 12.68 -3.66
N VAL A 301 -3.73 13.73 -4.11
CA VAL A 301 -3.61 14.02 -5.55
C VAL A 301 -2.80 12.94 -6.27
N THR A 302 -1.73 12.42 -5.66
CA THR A 302 -0.96 11.28 -6.16
C THR A 302 -1.84 10.03 -6.31
N ASP A 303 -2.70 9.74 -5.34
CA ASP A 303 -3.61 8.60 -5.43
C ASP A 303 -4.63 8.75 -6.58
N VAL A 304 -5.13 9.98 -6.82
CA VAL A 304 -5.99 10.28 -7.99
C VAL A 304 -5.19 10.20 -9.30
N TYR A 305 -3.93 10.63 -9.32
CA TYR A 305 -3.07 10.52 -10.49
C TYR A 305 -2.86 9.05 -10.90
N ASN A 306 -2.50 8.18 -9.96
CA ASN A 306 -2.31 6.76 -10.20
C ASN A 306 -3.60 6.13 -10.76
N PHE A 307 -4.76 6.47 -10.17
CA PHE A 307 -6.06 6.06 -10.71
C PHE A 307 -6.26 6.51 -12.17
N CYS A 308 -5.92 7.76 -12.50
CA CYS A 308 -6.07 8.29 -13.86
C CYS A 308 -5.19 7.56 -14.88
N ILE A 309 -3.98 7.13 -14.48
CA ILE A 309 -3.08 6.32 -15.32
C ILE A 309 -3.66 4.91 -15.51
N ASP A 310 -4.04 4.23 -14.42
CA ASP A 310 -4.59 2.87 -14.45
C ASP A 310 -5.88 2.77 -15.29
N THR A 311 -6.70 3.82 -15.27
CA THR A 311 -7.97 3.89 -16.00
C THR A 311 -7.87 4.60 -17.34
N LYS A 312 -6.65 4.97 -17.78
CA LYS A 312 -6.35 5.66 -19.05
C LYS A 312 -7.16 6.93 -19.27
N VAL A 313 -7.41 7.69 -18.20
CA VAL A 313 -8.12 8.98 -18.23
C VAL A 313 -7.20 10.10 -18.68
N ILE A 314 -5.92 9.99 -18.33
CA ILE A 314 -4.86 10.89 -18.77
C ILE A 314 -3.81 10.07 -19.54
N GLY A 315 -3.15 10.69 -20.51
CA GLY A 315 -2.12 10.03 -21.30
C GLY A 315 -0.84 9.78 -20.49
N ASN A 316 -0.03 8.82 -20.95
CA ASN A 316 1.25 8.46 -20.34
C ASN A 316 2.31 9.59 -20.46
N ASP A 317 2.01 10.63 -21.23
CA ASP A 317 2.82 11.84 -21.42
C ASP A 317 2.67 12.85 -20.27
N ILE A 318 1.66 12.70 -19.41
CA ILE A 318 1.44 13.56 -18.25
C ILE A 318 2.09 12.93 -17.02
N THR A 319 3.13 13.57 -16.48
CA THR A 319 3.80 13.11 -15.26
C THR A 319 2.98 13.44 -14.02
N GLU A 320 3.29 12.78 -12.89
CA GLU A 320 2.66 13.07 -11.59
C GLU A 320 2.86 14.56 -11.21
N ILE A 321 4.04 15.11 -11.49
CA ILE A 321 4.38 16.50 -11.21
C ILE A 321 3.52 17.45 -12.06
N ASP A 322 3.33 17.13 -13.34
CA ASP A 322 2.47 17.91 -14.23
C ASP A 322 1.01 17.88 -13.73
N PHE A 323 0.53 16.70 -13.34
CA PHE A 323 -0.81 16.53 -12.77
C PHE A 323 -1.01 17.35 -11.49
N ILE A 324 -0.05 17.31 -10.55
CA ILE A 324 -0.06 18.14 -9.34
C ILE A 324 -0.08 19.62 -9.71
N ASN A 325 0.66 20.04 -10.75
CA ASN A 325 0.67 21.42 -11.22
C ASN A 325 -0.69 21.83 -11.82
N TYR A 326 -1.35 20.98 -12.61
CA TYR A 326 -2.70 21.24 -13.11
C TYR A 326 -3.71 21.40 -11.96
N VAL A 327 -3.59 20.58 -10.91
CA VAL A 327 -4.40 20.71 -9.69
C VAL A 327 -4.07 22.01 -8.96
N ALA A 328 -2.81 22.31 -8.69
CA ALA A 328 -2.40 23.52 -7.98
C ALA A 328 -2.82 24.80 -8.73
N ASN A 329 -2.93 24.75 -10.06
CA ASN A 329 -3.34 25.88 -10.89
C ASN A 329 -4.85 25.90 -11.23
N ALA A 330 -5.63 24.91 -10.77
CA ALA A 330 -7.05 24.77 -11.11
C ALA A 330 -7.32 24.80 -12.63
N ASN A 331 -6.42 24.22 -13.43
CA ASN A 331 -6.45 24.30 -14.88
C ASN A 331 -6.33 22.91 -15.50
N PHE A 332 -7.43 22.38 -16.03
CA PHE A 332 -7.51 21.06 -16.65
C PHE A 332 -7.76 21.15 -18.17
N LYS A 333 -7.61 22.34 -18.76
CA LYS A 333 -7.94 22.60 -20.17
C LYS A 333 -7.22 21.65 -21.13
N GLU A 334 -5.94 21.42 -20.89
CA GLU A 334 -5.10 20.57 -21.74
C GLU A 334 -5.47 19.09 -21.60
N ILE A 335 -5.59 18.61 -20.35
CA ILE A 335 -6.07 17.25 -20.06
C ILE A 335 -7.42 16.98 -20.74
N TYR A 336 -8.35 17.92 -20.63
CA TYR A 336 -9.68 17.79 -21.20
C TYR A 336 -9.70 17.88 -22.75
N ALA A 337 -8.80 18.66 -23.33
CA ALA A 337 -8.65 18.76 -24.78
C ALA A 337 -8.05 17.48 -25.39
N ASN A 338 -7.11 16.86 -24.68
CA ASN A 338 -6.39 15.66 -25.12
C ASN A 338 -7.12 14.35 -24.79
N ALA A 339 -8.16 14.38 -23.96
CA ALA A 339 -8.97 13.21 -23.64
C ALA A 339 -9.71 12.66 -24.88
N GLU A 340 -9.64 11.33 -25.10
CA GLU A 340 -10.25 10.65 -26.25
C GLU A 340 -11.79 10.76 -26.26
N LYS A 341 -12.35 11.17 -27.42
CA LYS A 341 -13.80 11.26 -27.74
C LYS A 341 -14.68 11.70 -26.54
N HIS A 342 -15.95 11.30 -26.53
CA HIS A 342 -16.93 11.75 -25.53
C HIS A 342 -16.71 11.12 -24.15
N GLU A 343 -16.23 9.87 -24.11
CA GLU A 343 -16.08 9.09 -22.88
C GLU A 343 -14.90 9.58 -22.03
N GLY A 344 -13.75 9.90 -22.63
CA GLY A 344 -12.58 10.44 -21.91
C GLY A 344 -12.91 11.80 -21.26
N LYS A 345 -13.67 12.65 -21.95
CA LYS A 345 -14.12 13.94 -21.42
C LYS A 345 -15.03 13.78 -20.20
N ILE A 346 -15.94 12.81 -20.21
CA ILE A 346 -16.78 12.47 -19.04
C ILE A 346 -15.90 12.04 -17.85
N LYS A 347 -14.88 11.22 -18.10
CA LYS A 347 -13.95 10.78 -17.05
C LYS A 347 -13.18 11.96 -16.45
N VAL A 348 -12.69 12.90 -17.28
CA VAL A 348 -12.03 14.13 -16.78
C VAL A 348 -12.96 14.98 -15.91
N LEU A 349 -14.23 15.14 -16.30
CA LEU A 349 -15.21 15.87 -15.48
C LEU A 349 -15.43 15.21 -14.12
N TYR A 350 -15.45 13.88 -14.09
CA TYR A 350 -15.55 13.12 -12.86
C TYR A 350 -14.30 13.31 -11.98
N ILE A 351 -13.09 13.24 -12.55
CA ILE A 351 -11.83 13.48 -11.83
C ILE A 351 -11.81 14.88 -11.19
N ILE A 352 -12.30 15.91 -11.88
CA ILE A 352 -12.42 17.26 -11.30
C ILE A 352 -13.34 17.26 -10.06
N TYR A 353 -14.43 16.49 -10.09
CA TYR A 353 -15.31 16.31 -8.92
C TYR A 353 -14.61 15.59 -7.76
N VAL A 354 -13.81 14.56 -8.04
CA VAL A 354 -13.01 13.85 -7.04
C VAL A 354 -12.03 14.78 -6.34
N LEU A 355 -11.27 15.54 -7.13
CA LEU A 355 -10.19 16.40 -6.65
C LEU A 355 -10.67 17.56 -5.79
N LYS A 356 -11.96 17.90 -5.84
CA LYS A 356 -12.58 18.83 -4.88
C LYS A 356 -12.33 18.41 -3.43
N GLY A 357 -12.29 17.10 -3.13
CA GLY A 357 -11.99 16.59 -1.79
C GLY A 357 -10.49 16.63 -1.42
N CYS A 358 -9.63 16.96 -2.37
CA CYS A 358 -8.17 17.00 -2.21
C CYS A 358 -7.64 18.43 -2.06
N VAL A 359 -8.44 19.45 -2.38
CA VAL A 359 -8.08 20.87 -2.27
C VAL A 359 -9.04 21.55 -1.30
N ASP A 360 -8.52 22.05 -0.18
CA ASP A 360 -9.31 22.76 0.83
C ASP A 360 -9.59 24.21 0.41
N ASN A 361 -10.31 24.37 -0.71
CA ASN A 361 -10.72 25.66 -1.22
C ASN A 361 -11.99 25.55 -2.07
N LYS A 362 -13.05 26.26 -1.67
CA LYS A 362 -14.36 26.22 -2.34
C LYS A 362 -14.35 26.80 -3.76
N ASP A 363 -13.47 27.76 -4.05
CA ASP A 363 -13.34 28.38 -5.36
C ASP A 363 -12.58 27.50 -6.37
N TRP A 364 -11.75 26.58 -5.88
CA TRP A 364 -10.97 25.67 -6.72
C TRP A 364 -11.87 24.89 -7.69
N TYR A 365 -12.94 24.29 -7.15
CA TYR A 365 -13.85 23.45 -7.94
C TYR A 365 -14.56 24.24 -9.04
N ARG A 366 -14.98 25.47 -8.73
CA ARG A 366 -15.60 26.36 -9.71
C ARG A 366 -14.62 26.78 -10.81
N LYS A 367 -13.41 27.24 -10.44
CA LYS A 367 -12.40 27.65 -11.43
C LYS A 367 -11.95 26.48 -12.32
N THR A 368 -11.78 25.29 -11.73
CA THR A 368 -11.38 24.09 -12.45
C THR A 368 -12.45 23.64 -13.44
N ALA A 369 -13.73 23.65 -13.05
CA ALA A 369 -14.84 23.37 -13.98
C ALA A 369 -14.88 24.38 -15.15
N HIS A 370 -14.67 25.67 -14.88
CA HIS A 370 -14.60 26.68 -15.94
C HIS A 370 -13.40 26.49 -16.88
N SER A 371 -12.27 25.97 -16.39
CA SER A 371 -11.08 25.72 -17.23
C SER A 371 -11.35 24.74 -18.38
N VAL A 372 -12.34 23.86 -18.24
CA VAL A 372 -12.78 22.89 -19.24
C VAL A 372 -14.09 23.28 -19.93
N GLY A 373 -14.55 24.54 -19.75
CA GLY A 373 -15.73 25.08 -20.41
C GLY A 373 -17.06 24.59 -19.86
N THR A 374 -17.11 24.17 -18.58
CA THR A 374 -18.34 23.65 -17.96
C THR A 374 -18.65 24.33 -16.62
N GLU A 375 -19.82 24.01 -16.07
CA GLU A 375 -20.26 24.43 -14.75
C GLU A 375 -20.03 23.34 -13.71
N SER A 376 -19.73 23.74 -12.48
CA SER A 376 -19.46 22.82 -11.37
C SER A 376 -20.55 21.77 -11.10
N GLY A 377 -21.82 22.06 -11.41
CA GLY A 377 -22.92 21.09 -11.30
C GLY A 377 -22.85 19.94 -12.32
N LYS A 378 -22.29 20.21 -13.51
CA LYS A 378 -22.14 19.20 -14.58
C LYS A 378 -21.01 18.21 -14.31
N CYS A 379 -20.00 18.59 -13.54
CA CYS A 379 -18.94 17.68 -13.09
C CYS A 379 -19.46 16.61 -12.10
N SER A 380 -20.36 16.98 -11.19
CA SER A 380 -20.96 16.04 -10.22
C SER A 380 -22.06 15.14 -10.80
N GLY A 381 -22.64 15.52 -11.94
CA GLY A 381 -23.69 14.77 -12.63
C GLY A 381 -23.21 13.95 -13.83
N ALA A 382 -21.89 13.83 -14.03
CA ALA A 382 -21.32 13.08 -15.14
C ALA A 382 -21.58 11.56 -14.94
N ASN A 383 -22.38 10.95 -15.82
CA ASN A 383 -22.62 9.50 -15.83
C ASN A 383 -21.38 8.77 -16.35
N VAL A 384 -20.53 8.32 -15.44
CA VAL A 384 -19.31 7.56 -15.77
C VAL A 384 -19.70 6.08 -16.00
N PRO A 385 -19.14 5.41 -17.02
CA PRO A 385 -19.33 3.97 -17.23
C PRO A 385 -19.02 3.15 -15.95
N TYR A 386 -19.81 2.10 -15.73
CA TYR A 386 -19.79 1.26 -14.51
C TYR A 386 -18.41 0.69 -14.17
N GLU A 387 -17.58 0.44 -15.18
CA GLU A 387 -16.20 -0.02 -15.05
C GLU A 387 -15.29 0.97 -14.29
N CYS A 388 -15.54 2.28 -14.40
CA CYS A 388 -14.85 3.29 -13.60
C CYS A 388 -15.43 3.45 -12.19
N ILE A 389 -16.68 2.99 -11.96
CA ILE A 389 -17.34 3.00 -10.65
C ILE A 389 -16.80 1.87 -9.77
N ILE A 390 -16.46 0.71 -10.33
CA ILE A 390 -15.81 -0.39 -9.58
C ILE A 390 -14.42 0.02 -9.07
N ALA A 391 -13.74 0.94 -9.74
CA ALA A 391 -12.49 1.50 -9.26
C ALA A 391 -12.68 2.52 -8.11
N LYS A 392 -13.92 2.98 -7.80
CA LYS A 392 -14.21 3.81 -6.60
C LYS A 392 -13.92 3.08 -5.29
N THR A 393 -14.07 1.76 -5.23
CA THR A 393 -13.88 0.99 -3.99
C THR A 393 -12.42 0.71 -3.66
N LYS A 394 -11.48 0.94 -4.60
CA LYS A 394 -10.03 0.75 -4.37
C LYS A 394 -9.28 2.01 -3.92
N CYS A 395 -9.88 3.21 -4.06
CA CYS A 395 -9.24 4.47 -3.71
C CYS A 395 -9.96 5.13 -2.52
N ASN A 396 -9.27 5.25 -1.36
CA ASN A 396 -9.83 5.76 -0.09
C ASN A 396 -10.29 7.24 -0.10
N ILE A 397 -10.31 7.89 -1.25
CA ILE A 397 -10.71 9.31 -1.39
C ILE A 397 -12.25 9.47 -1.40
N PHE A 398 -13.01 8.39 -1.60
CA PHE A 398 -14.43 8.44 -1.95
C PHE A 398 -15.45 8.17 -0.83
N SER A 399 -15.04 8.03 0.44
CA SER A 399 -15.90 7.51 1.52
C SER A 399 -17.00 8.45 2.06
N LYS A 400 -17.47 9.46 1.31
CA LYS A 400 -18.58 10.32 1.77
C LYS A 400 -19.53 10.78 0.64
N ARG A 401 -20.52 9.94 0.29
CA ARG A 401 -21.98 10.24 0.22
C ARG A 401 -22.76 9.45 -0.85
N ASN A 402 -23.83 8.80 -0.36
CA ASN A 402 -25.13 8.49 -0.95
C ASN A 402 -25.27 8.49 -2.47
N VAL A 403 -25.24 7.29 -3.06
CA VAL A 403 -26.00 6.98 -4.28
C VAL A 403 -27.40 6.58 -3.81
N ARG A 404 -28.41 7.41 -4.10
CA ARG A 404 -29.81 6.94 -4.11
C ARG A 404 -30.00 6.18 -5.43
N PHE A 405 -30.50 4.96 -5.32
CA PHE A 405 -30.94 4.14 -6.43
C PHE A 405 -32.09 4.80 -7.18
#